data_AF-A0A1X7SH76-F1
#
_entry.id   AF-A0A1X7SH76-F1
#
_cell.length_a   1.000
_cell.length_b   1.000
_cell.length_c   1.000
_cell.angle_alpha   90.00
_cell.angle_beta   90.00
_cell.angle_gamma   90.00
#
_symmetry.space_group_name_H-M   'P 1'
#
loop_
_entity.id
_entity.type
_entity.pdbx_description
1 polymer ?
#
loop_
_entity_poly.entity_id
_entity_poly.type
_entity_poly.pdbx_seq_one_letter_code
_entity_poly.pdbx_strand_id
1 'polypeptide(L)'
;MGYCTFKYNEKLKVKDAEILEEKTQVEEKKQIITEDYEKLKLKVADMEEQYLKEKQIIIDDNQNLKTHIYEKDKVIAKLTSNEKQIITDLKEKELFIAKLVKERQERVLKQPIKETSSIGLQFNYLIPSMDSLDSSVIIAGQKLFILQGDRSDSLQWEKYGFRLECPQRAVSKDTEVAVTALAGGNFKVPKGTIKTTGNRATTLCGSKED
;
A
#
# COMPACT_ATOMS: atom_id res chain seq x y z
N MET A 1 23.68 99.59 -54.66
CA MET A 1 22.67 98.51 -54.51
C MET A 1 23.23 97.08 -54.58
N GLY A 2 24.40 96.80 -55.19
CA GLY A 2 24.90 95.42 -55.40
C GLY A 2 25.41 94.63 -54.18
N TYR A 3 25.87 95.29 -53.11
CA TYR A 3 26.44 94.59 -51.94
C TYR A 3 25.38 93.90 -51.05
N CYS A 4 24.16 94.46 -51.02
CA CYS A 4 23.07 93.92 -50.20
C CYS A 4 22.45 92.66 -50.84
N THR A 5 22.33 92.64 -52.17
CA THR A 5 21.88 91.49 -52.96
C THR A 5 22.87 90.32 -52.90
N PHE A 6 24.18 90.58 -52.86
CA PHE A 6 25.19 89.53 -52.73
C PHE A 6 25.10 88.78 -51.39
N LYS A 7 25.03 89.51 -50.26
CA LYS A 7 24.85 88.91 -48.92
C LYS A 7 23.55 88.12 -48.77
N TYR A 8 22.48 88.55 -49.44
CA TYR A 8 21.20 87.83 -49.42
C TYR A 8 21.28 86.49 -50.15
N ASN A 9 21.91 86.46 -51.33
CA ASN A 9 22.08 85.23 -52.12
C ASN A 9 22.98 84.21 -51.42
N GLU A 10 24.01 84.65 -50.70
CA GLU A 10 24.88 83.77 -49.94
C GLU A 10 24.15 83.07 -48.79
N LYS A 11 23.29 83.79 -48.05
CA LYS A 11 22.41 83.21 -47.02
C LYS A 11 21.38 82.24 -47.60
N LEU A 12 20.90 82.49 -48.82
CA LEU A 12 19.95 81.60 -49.49
C LEU A 12 20.60 80.26 -49.80
N LYS A 13 21.83 80.25 -50.34
CA LYS A 13 22.58 79.03 -50.65
C LYS A 13 22.85 78.16 -49.43
N VAL A 14 23.13 78.75 -48.27
CA VAL A 14 23.33 78.00 -47.02
C VAL A 14 22.04 77.31 -46.59
N LYS A 15 20.90 78.02 -46.64
CA LYS A 15 19.59 77.44 -46.34
C LYS A 15 19.20 76.33 -47.31
N ASP A 16 19.50 76.50 -48.61
CA ASP A 16 19.23 75.46 -49.62
C ASP A 16 20.03 74.18 -49.34
N ALA A 17 21.27 74.31 -48.87
CA ALA A 17 22.10 73.17 -48.46
C ALA A 17 21.57 72.49 -47.19
N GLU A 18 21.19 73.26 -46.16
CA GLU A 18 20.58 72.72 -44.93
C GLU A 18 19.28 71.95 -45.23
N ILE A 19 18.40 72.51 -46.08
CA ILE A 19 17.15 71.85 -46.49
C ILE A 19 17.43 70.54 -47.25
N LEU A 20 18.47 70.51 -48.09
CA LEU A 20 18.84 69.30 -48.84
C LEU A 20 19.37 68.19 -47.91
N GLU A 21 20.14 68.56 -46.90
CA GLU A 21 20.65 67.63 -45.89
C GLU A 21 19.51 67.06 -45.03
N GLU A 22 18.64 67.93 -44.51
CA GLU A 22 17.45 67.49 -43.75
C GLU A 22 16.57 66.56 -44.58
N LYS A 23 16.36 66.89 -45.87
CA LYS A 23 15.57 66.04 -46.78
C LYS A 23 16.20 64.66 -46.96
N THR A 24 17.53 64.57 -47.05
CA THR A 24 18.25 63.30 -47.15
C THR A 24 18.05 62.46 -45.88
N GLN A 25 18.24 63.06 -44.70
CA GLN A 25 18.04 62.38 -43.42
C GLN A 25 16.59 61.90 -43.22
N VAL A 26 15.60 62.70 -43.68
CA VAL A 26 14.18 62.32 -43.62
C VAL A 26 13.90 61.10 -44.50
N GLU A 27 14.46 61.04 -45.71
CA GLU A 27 14.26 59.88 -46.60
C GLU A 27 14.93 58.62 -46.04
N GLU A 28 16.12 58.72 -45.46
CA GLU A 28 16.79 57.60 -44.76
C GLU A 28 15.95 57.06 -43.59
N LYS A 29 15.47 57.96 -42.72
CA LYS A 29 14.59 57.58 -41.58
C LYS A 29 13.31 56.89 -42.07
N LYS A 30 12.74 57.37 -43.16
CA LYS A 30 11.55 56.79 -43.78
C LYS A 30 11.80 55.39 -44.32
N GLN A 31 12.96 55.14 -44.94
CA GLN A 31 13.36 53.80 -45.38
C GLN A 31 13.51 52.85 -44.19
N ILE A 32 14.22 53.27 -43.13
CA ILE A 32 14.40 52.47 -41.91
C ILE A 32 13.05 52.12 -41.28
N ILE A 33 12.14 53.10 -41.12
CA ILE A 33 10.80 52.85 -40.57
C ILE A 33 10.03 51.83 -41.42
N THR A 34 10.15 51.90 -42.74
CA THR A 34 9.47 50.99 -43.66
C THR A 34 10.01 49.56 -43.52
N GLU A 35 11.32 49.39 -43.47
CA GLU A 35 11.95 48.08 -43.25
C GLU A 35 11.60 47.48 -41.89
N ASP A 36 11.63 48.29 -40.83
CA ASP A 36 11.29 47.84 -39.49
C ASP A 36 9.81 47.45 -39.38
N TYR A 37 8.92 48.17 -40.07
CA TYR A 37 7.51 47.81 -40.15
C TYR A 37 7.30 46.44 -40.81
N GLU A 38 7.95 46.16 -41.93
CA GLU A 38 7.85 44.85 -42.60
C GLU A 38 8.46 43.72 -41.75
N LYS A 39 9.60 43.96 -41.08
CA LYS A 39 10.18 43.00 -40.13
C LYS A 39 9.22 42.71 -38.96
N LEU A 40 8.56 43.74 -38.43
CA LEU A 40 7.62 43.59 -37.33
C LEU A 40 6.38 42.82 -37.76
N LYS A 41 5.87 43.08 -38.97
CA LYS A 41 4.77 42.34 -39.58
C LYS A 41 5.07 40.85 -39.74
N LEU A 42 6.29 40.50 -40.20
CA LEU A 42 6.72 39.10 -40.29
C LEU A 42 6.80 38.42 -38.91
N LYS A 43 7.34 39.11 -37.89
CA LYS A 43 7.40 38.58 -36.52
C LYS A 43 6.02 38.35 -35.92
N VAL A 44 5.07 39.24 -36.18
CA VAL A 44 3.68 39.08 -35.74
C VAL A 44 3.05 37.85 -36.38
N ALA A 45 3.23 37.66 -37.69
CA ALA A 45 2.71 36.48 -38.39
C ALA A 45 3.31 35.16 -37.86
N ASP A 46 4.62 35.12 -37.60
CA ASP A 46 5.29 33.94 -37.05
C ASP A 46 4.80 33.60 -35.63
N MET A 47 4.63 34.61 -34.76
CA MET A 47 4.05 34.43 -33.43
C MET A 47 2.60 33.93 -33.49
N GLU A 48 1.79 34.46 -34.41
CA GLU A 48 0.41 34.01 -34.61
C GLU A 48 0.37 32.54 -35.06
N GLU A 49 1.23 32.14 -35.99
CA GLU A 49 1.34 30.76 -36.45
C GLU A 49 1.75 29.80 -35.32
N GLN A 50 2.76 30.18 -34.52
CA GLN A 50 3.19 29.40 -33.38
C GLN A 50 2.06 29.22 -32.36
N TYR A 51 1.36 30.31 -32.02
CA TYR A 51 0.25 30.29 -31.08
C TYR A 51 -0.90 29.39 -31.55
N LEU A 52 -1.20 29.38 -32.85
CA LEU A 52 -2.20 28.49 -33.43
C LEU A 52 -1.78 27.02 -33.37
N LYS A 53 -0.50 26.71 -33.63
CA LYS A 53 0.04 25.34 -33.50
C LYS A 53 -0.04 24.83 -32.07
N GLU A 54 0.39 25.64 -31.10
CA GLU A 54 0.33 25.29 -29.68
C GLU A 54 -1.12 25.07 -29.22
N LYS A 55 -2.06 25.91 -29.65
CA LYS A 55 -3.49 25.71 -29.40
C LYS A 55 -4.00 24.39 -29.95
N GLN A 56 -3.62 24.02 -31.17
CA GLN A 56 -4.08 22.77 -31.78
C GLN A 56 -3.56 21.55 -31.00
N ILE A 57 -2.28 21.56 -30.60
CA ILE A 57 -1.69 20.51 -29.76
C ILE A 57 -2.48 20.35 -28.45
N ILE A 58 -2.79 21.46 -27.77
CA ILE A 58 -3.57 21.43 -26.52
C ILE A 58 -4.98 20.86 -26.75
N ILE A 59 -5.62 21.18 -27.87
CA ILE A 59 -6.94 20.64 -28.21
C ILE A 59 -6.86 19.13 -28.42
N ASP A 60 -5.88 18.66 -29.19
CA ASP A 60 -5.70 17.24 -29.53
C ASP A 60 -5.38 16.42 -28.26
N ASP A 61 -4.49 16.92 -27.40
CA ASP A 61 -4.15 16.29 -26.12
C ASP A 61 -5.36 16.19 -25.19
N ASN A 62 -6.18 17.25 -25.10
CA ASN A 62 -7.40 17.24 -24.30
C ASN A 62 -8.44 16.24 -24.81
N GLN A 63 -8.59 16.09 -26.14
CA GLN A 63 -9.48 15.09 -26.73
C GLN A 63 -9.00 13.66 -26.42
N ASN A 64 -7.70 13.42 -26.49
CA ASN A 64 -7.10 12.15 -26.13
C ASN A 64 -7.31 11.82 -24.65
N LEU A 65 -7.00 12.76 -23.75
CA LEU A 65 -7.24 12.62 -22.31
C LEU A 65 -8.70 12.30 -21.99
N LYS A 66 -9.65 12.98 -22.65
CA LYS A 66 -11.08 12.71 -22.48
C LYS A 66 -11.45 11.28 -22.86
N THR A 67 -10.87 10.75 -23.94
CA THR A 67 -11.09 9.36 -24.39
C THR A 67 -10.53 8.37 -23.38
N HIS A 68 -9.29 8.58 -22.91
CA HIS A 68 -8.68 7.74 -21.88
C HIS A 68 -9.45 7.74 -20.55
N ILE A 69 -9.98 8.90 -20.13
CA ILE A 69 -10.81 9.00 -18.93
C ILE A 69 -12.09 8.17 -19.10
N TYR A 70 -12.78 8.30 -20.23
CA TYR A 70 -14.00 7.55 -20.51
C TYR A 70 -13.78 6.03 -20.48
N GLU A 71 -12.67 5.54 -21.04
CA GLU A 71 -12.31 4.12 -21.00
C GLU A 71 -12.02 3.65 -19.57
N LYS A 72 -11.28 4.45 -18.78
CA LYS A 72 -11.00 4.14 -17.37
C LYS A 72 -12.28 4.08 -16.54
N ASP A 73 -13.20 5.02 -16.74
CA ASP A 73 -14.50 5.04 -16.04
C ASP A 73 -15.32 3.78 -16.34
N LYS A 74 -15.30 3.30 -17.59
CA LYS A 74 -15.95 2.05 -17.99
C LYS A 74 -15.34 0.83 -17.28
N VAL A 75 -14.03 0.80 -17.09
CA VAL A 75 -13.35 -0.28 -16.34
C VAL A 75 -13.69 -0.20 -14.85
N ILE A 76 -13.66 0.99 -14.25
CA ILE A 76 -14.02 1.21 -12.85
C ILE A 76 -15.46 0.76 -12.57
N ALA A 77 -16.41 1.08 -13.44
CA ALA A 77 -17.80 0.66 -13.31
C ALA A 77 -17.94 -0.88 -13.29
N LYS A 78 -17.22 -1.59 -14.16
CA LYS A 78 -17.21 -3.07 -14.19
C LYS A 78 -16.62 -3.67 -12.93
N LEU A 79 -15.46 -3.17 -12.48
CA LEU A 79 -14.81 -3.66 -11.26
C LEU A 79 -15.70 -3.43 -10.03
N THR A 80 -16.29 -2.24 -9.91
CA THR A 80 -17.21 -1.91 -8.81
C THR A 80 -18.43 -2.83 -8.78
N SER A 81 -18.96 -3.21 -9.95
CA SER A 81 -20.07 -4.17 -10.04
C SER A 81 -19.65 -5.56 -9.57
N ASN A 82 -18.47 -6.03 -9.98
CA ASN A 82 -17.96 -7.34 -9.59
C ASN A 82 -17.67 -7.41 -8.08
N GLU A 83 -17.08 -6.36 -7.51
CA GLU A 83 -16.83 -6.28 -6.06
C GLU A 83 -18.13 -6.35 -5.25
N LYS A 84 -19.18 -5.63 -5.68
CA LYS A 84 -20.50 -5.70 -5.03
C LYS A 84 -21.08 -7.10 -5.05
N GLN A 85 -20.93 -7.83 -6.16
CA GLN A 85 -21.40 -9.21 -6.26
C GLN A 85 -20.64 -10.11 -5.26
N ILE A 86 -19.30 -10.04 -5.26
CA ILE A 86 -18.45 -10.85 -4.36
C ILE A 86 -18.78 -10.59 -2.89
N ILE A 87 -18.95 -9.32 -2.49
CA ILE A 87 -19.31 -8.96 -1.11
C ILE A 87 -20.66 -9.57 -0.72
N THR A 88 -21.62 -9.58 -1.64
CA THR A 88 -22.95 -10.16 -1.38
C THR A 88 -22.85 -11.68 -1.21
N ASP A 89 -22.14 -12.36 -2.11
CA ASP A 89 -21.93 -13.81 -2.07
C ASP A 89 -21.20 -14.24 -0.78
N LEU A 90 -20.21 -13.47 -0.33
CA LEU A 90 -19.49 -13.74 0.93
C LEU A 90 -20.39 -13.57 2.15
N LYS A 91 -21.22 -12.51 2.19
CA LYS A 91 -22.19 -12.29 3.29
C LYS A 91 -23.20 -13.43 3.39
N GLU A 92 -23.66 -13.97 2.27
CA GLU A 92 -24.56 -15.13 2.26
C GLU A 92 -23.89 -16.38 2.83
N LYS A 93 -22.63 -16.63 2.46
CA LYS A 93 -21.84 -17.76 2.99
C LYS A 93 -21.56 -17.62 4.47
N GLU A 94 -21.23 -16.42 4.96
CA GLU A 94 -21.05 -16.16 6.39
C GLU A 94 -22.34 -16.45 7.19
N LEU A 95 -23.49 -16.00 6.69
CA LEU A 95 -24.78 -16.28 7.31
C LEU A 95 -25.09 -17.79 7.32
N PHE A 96 -24.75 -18.50 6.26
CA PHE A 96 -24.92 -19.95 6.17
C PHE A 96 -24.04 -20.70 7.18
N ILE A 97 -22.75 -20.33 7.29
CA ILE A 97 -21.83 -20.90 8.27
C ILE A 97 -22.33 -20.64 9.70
N ALA A 98 -22.78 -19.43 10.01
CA ALA A 98 -23.33 -19.09 11.33
C ALA A 98 -24.54 -19.97 11.70
N LYS A 99 -25.43 -20.26 10.74
CA LYS A 99 -26.56 -21.19 10.96
C LYS A 99 -26.08 -22.61 11.28
N LEU A 100 -25.13 -23.15 10.50
CA LEU A 100 -24.58 -24.49 10.72
C LEU A 100 -23.85 -24.63 12.06
N VAL A 101 -23.10 -23.61 12.48
CA VAL A 101 -22.41 -23.59 13.77
C VAL A 101 -23.42 -23.64 14.92
N LYS A 102 -24.49 -22.83 14.85
CA LYS A 102 -25.56 -22.84 15.86
C LYS A 102 -26.26 -24.20 15.93
N GLU A 103 -26.57 -24.79 14.79
CA GLU A 103 -27.20 -26.12 14.71
C GLU A 103 -26.31 -27.22 15.31
N ARG A 104 -25.00 -27.22 15.02
CA ARG A 104 -24.05 -28.16 15.65
C ARG A 104 -23.97 -27.96 17.16
N GLN A 105 -23.91 -26.71 17.64
CA GLN A 105 -23.79 -26.42 19.07
C GLN A 105 -25.03 -26.90 19.84
N GLU A 106 -26.23 -26.74 19.29
CA GLU A 106 -27.47 -27.29 19.85
C GLU A 106 -27.51 -28.83 19.85
N ARG A 107 -26.92 -29.50 18.85
CA ARG A 107 -26.80 -30.97 18.82
C ARG A 107 -25.79 -31.49 19.84
N VAL A 108 -24.64 -30.81 20.01
CA VAL A 108 -23.61 -31.17 20.99
C VAL A 108 -24.14 -31.05 22.42
N LEU A 109 -24.93 -30.00 22.71
CA LEU A 109 -25.51 -29.80 24.04
C LEU A 109 -26.59 -30.84 24.43
N LYS A 110 -27.17 -31.55 23.44
CA LYS A 110 -28.25 -32.53 23.65
C LYS A 110 -27.78 -33.98 23.72
N GLN A 111 -26.49 -34.26 23.48
CA GLN A 111 -25.97 -35.62 23.62
C GLN A 111 -25.64 -35.91 25.10
N PRO A 112 -26.16 -37.00 25.70
CA PRO A 112 -25.69 -37.44 27.00
C PRO A 112 -24.24 -37.90 26.82
N ILE A 113 -23.32 -37.18 27.46
CA ILE A 113 -21.93 -37.62 27.57
C ILE A 113 -21.97 -38.93 28.35
N LYS A 114 -21.88 -40.06 27.63
CA LYS A 114 -21.60 -41.34 28.28
C LYS A 114 -20.20 -41.20 28.84
N GLU A 115 -20.10 -41.17 30.16
CA GLU A 115 -18.85 -41.26 30.90
C GLU A 115 -18.10 -42.49 30.41
N THR A 116 -17.12 -42.29 29.53
CA THR A 116 -16.15 -43.34 29.22
C THR A 116 -15.16 -43.34 30.37
N SER A 117 -15.26 -44.37 31.21
CA SER A 117 -14.27 -44.72 32.21
C SER A 117 -12.99 -45.19 31.51
N SER A 118 -12.26 -44.26 30.90
CA SER A 118 -10.94 -44.57 30.35
C SER A 118 -9.95 -44.65 31.51
N ILE A 119 -9.49 -45.87 31.76
CA ILE A 119 -8.31 -46.17 32.56
C ILE A 119 -7.11 -45.57 31.82
N GLY A 120 -6.78 -44.33 32.15
CA GLY A 120 -5.61 -43.61 31.64
C GLY A 120 -4.87 -42.98 32.81
N LEU A 121 -3.56 -43.21 32.90
CA LEU A 121 -2.67 -42.61 33.91
C LEU A 121 -3.00 -41.13 34.10
N GLN A 122 -3.52 -40.78 35.28
CA GLN A 122 -3.74 -39.40 35.70
C GLN A 122 -2.38 -38.75 36.00
N PHE A 123 -1.75 -38.16 35.00
CA PHE A 123 -0.82 -37.07 35.28
C PHE A 123 -1.66 -35.83 35.56
N ASN A 124 -1.82 -35.50 36.84
CA ASN A 124 -2.44 -34.26 37.30
C ASN A 124 -1.55 -33.05 36.97
N TYR A 125 -1.34 -32.76 35.69
CA TYR A 125 -1.00 -31.41 35.29
C TYR A 125 -2.31 -30.63 35.26
N LEU A 126 -2.58 -29.90 36.34
CA LEU A 126 -3.55 -28.80 36.34
C LEU A 126 -3.17 -27.88 35.19
N ILE A 127 -3.80 -28.04 34.02
CA ILE A 127 -3.76 -27.04 32.96
C ILE A 127 -4.69 -25.93 33.46
N PRO A 128 -4.18 -24.78 33.92
CA PRO A 128 -5.06 -23.68 34.24
C PRO A 128 -5.80 -23.30 32.96
N SER A 129 -7.09 -22.98 33.06
CA SER A 129 -7.77 -22.30 31.97
C SER A 129 -6.91 -21.08 31.56
N MET A 130 -6.75 -20.81 30.26
CA MET A 130 -6.05 -19.59 29.82
C MET A 130 -6.65 -18.34 30.48
N ASP A 131 -7.95 -18.37 30.78
CA ASP A 131 -8.70 -17.31 31.45
C ASP A 131 -8.43 -17.22 32.97
N SER A 132 -7.72 -18.19 33.56
CA SER A 132 -7.40 -18.26 35.00
C SER A 132 -5.91 -18.15 35.30
N LEU A 133 -5.08 -17.74 34.34
CA LEU A 133 -3.66 -17.47 34.60
C LEU A 133 -3.54 -16.18 35.42
N ASP A 134 -2.72 -16.22 36.49
CA ASP A 134 -2.37 -15.00 37.21
C ASP A 134 -1.78 -13.99 36.21
N SER A 135 -2.20 -12.73 36.32
CA SER A 135 -1.74 -11.59 35.50
C SER A 135 -0.22 -11.44 35.40
N SER A 136 0.52 -12.10 36.30
CA SER A 136 1.99 -12.17 36.33
C SER A 136 2.60 -13.21 35.38
N VAL A 137 1.79 -14.08 34.75
CA VAL A 137 2.20 -15.05 33.72
C VAL A 137 2.09 -14.41 32.34
N ILE A 138 3.15 -14.49 31.56
CA ILE A 138 3.23 -14.03 30.17
C ILE A 138 3.49 -15.20 29.23
N ILE A 139 2.94 -15.11 28.01
CA ILE A 139 3.28 -16.03 26.93
C ILE A 139 4.61 -15.57 26.32
N ALA A 140 5.66 -16.35 26.56
CA ALA A 140 6.99 -16.08 26.03
C ALA A 140 7.11 -16.49 24.55
N GLY A 141 6.27 -17.42 24.08
CA GLY A 141 6.20 -17.82 22.68
C GLY A 141 5.23 -18.98 22.45
N GLN A 142 4.80 -19.18 21.21
CA GLN A 142 3.98 -20.31 20.79
C GLN A 142 4.55 -20.92 19.50
N LYS A 143 4.51 -22.25 19.38
CA LYS A 143 4.92 -22.98 18.18
C LYS A 143 4.01 -24.18 17.95
N LEU A 144 3.58 -24.35 16.71
CA LEU A 144 2.82 -25.51 16.26
C LEU A 144 3.77 -26.56 15.71
N PHE A 145 3.45 -27.81 16.01
CA PHE A 145 4.15 -28.98 15.52
C PHE A 145 3.13 -30.00 15.02
N ILE A 146 3.53 -30.82 14.06
CA ILE A 146 2.71 -31.93 13.57
C ILE A 146 3.40 -33.21 14.01
N LEU A 147 2.69 -34.02 14.79
CA LEU A 147 3.13 -35.35 15.16
C LEU A 147 2.61 -36.33 14.13
N GLN A 148 3.50 -37.10 13.53
CA GLN A 148 3.11 -38.10 12.54
C GLN A 148 2.86 -39.45 13.22
N GLY A 149 1.73 -40.09 12.89
CA GLY A 149 1.33 -41.33 13.54
C GLY A 149 2.04 -42.57 13.04
N ASP A 150 2.54 -42.51 11.81
CA ASP A 150 3.15 -43.61 11.08
C ASP A 150 4.64 -43.83 11.41
N ARG A 151 5.32 -42.84 12.01
CA ARG A 151 6.75 -42.89 12.35
C ARG A 151 7.06 -42.24 13.69
N SER A 152 8.24 -42.53 14.24
CA SER A 152 8.74 -41.78 15.39
C SER A 152 9.14 -40.37 14.96
N ASP A 153 8.79 -39.38 15.76
CA ASP A 153 9.09 -37.97 15.48
C ASP A 153 9.80 -37.29 16.65
N SER A 154 10.63 -36.29 16.36
CA SER A 154 11.38 -35.52 17.36
C SER A 154 11.18 -34.03 17.12
N LEU A 155 10.38 -33.40 17.97
CA LEU A 155 10.09 -31.98 17.92
C LEU A 155 11.09 -31.23 18.79
N GLN A 156 11.75 -30.24 18.19
CA GLN A 156 12.73 -29.42 18.88
C GLN A 156 12.39 -27.94 18.80
N TRP A 157 12.54 -27.26 19.92
CA TRP A 157 12.43 -25.80 20.04
C TRP A 157 13.60 -25.25 20.84
N GLU A 158 14.71 -25.06 20.12
CA GLU A 158 16.01 -24.66 20.68
C GLU A 158 15.92 -23.39 21.54
N LYS A 159 15.16 -22.38 21.08
CA LYS A 159 14.97 -21.10 21.78
C LYS A 159 14.55 -21.27 23.25
N TYR A 160 13.78 -22.31 23.56
CA TYR A 160 13.33 -22.61 24.93
C TYR A 160 13.88 -23.94 25.45
N GLY A 161 14.82 -24.58 24.75
CA GLY A 161 15.41 -25.87 25.13
C GLY A 161 14.41 -27.02 25.16
N PHE A 162 13.29 -26.92 24.44
CA PHE A 162 12.25 -27.94 24.45
C PHE A 162 12.57 -29.03 23.42
N ARG A 163 12.44 -30.28 23.84
CA ARG A 163 12.54 -31.48 23.01
C ARG A 163 11.40 -32.41 23.40
N LEU A 164 10.62 -32.84 22.43
CA LEU A 164 9.61 -33.88 22.60
C LEU A 164 9.90 -34.98 21.59
N GLU A 165 10.03 -36.20 22.09
CA GLU A 165 10.15 -37.40 21.27
C GLU A 165 8.83 -38.13 21.32
N CYS A 166 8.26 -38.37 20.13
CA CYS A 166 7.00 -39.05 19.93
C CYS A 166 7.32 -40.43 19.34
N PRO A 167 7.16 -41.53 20.10
CA PRO A 167 7.35 -42.87 19.57
C PRO A 167 6.35 -43.19 18.46
N GLN A 168 6.73 -44.14 17.58
CA GLN A 168 5.83 -44.63 16.53
C GLN A 168 4.54 -45.18 17.15
N ARG A 169 3.38 -44.83 16.57
CA ARG A 169 2.02 -45.17 17.05
C ARG A 169 1.60 -44.51 18.37
N ALA A 170 2.34 -43.53 18.89
CA ALA A 170 1.85 -42.72 20.02
C ALA A 170 0.64 -41.84 19.64
N VAL A 171 0.51 -41.50 18.35
CA VAL A 171 -0.68 -40.86 17.77
C VAL A 171 -1.22 -41.73 16.63
N SER A 172 -2.55 -41.80 16.50
CA SER A 172 -3.24 -42.68 15.53
C SER A 172 -3.32 -42.10 14.11
N LYS A 173 -3.15 -40.77 13.99
CA LYS A 173 -3.12 -39.99 12.76
C LYS A 173 -2.21 -38.78 12.94
N ASP A 174 -1.87 -38.12 11.85
CA ASP A 174 -1.13 -36.86 11.89
C ASP A 174 -1.90 -35.85 12.75
N THR A 175 -1.30 -35.45 13.86
CA THR A 175 -1.95 -34.65 14.91
C THR A 175 -1.19 -33.35 15.11
N GLU A 176 -1.91 -32.23 15.00
CA GLU A 176 -1.35 -30.91 15.28
C GLU A 176 -1.30 -30.68 16.80
N VAL A 177 -0.13 -30.22 17.28
CA VAL A 177 0.17 -29.98 18.68
C VAL A 177 0.72 -28.57 18.83
N ALA A 178 0.09 -27.79 19.70
CA ALA A 178 0.57 -26.46 20.08
C ALA A 178 1.42 -26.54 21.36
N VAL A 179 2.63 -25.99 21.29
CA VAL A 179 3.49 -25.81 22.44
C VAL A 179 3.58 -24.33 22.75
N THR A 180 3.27 -23.97 23.99
CA THR A 180 3.31 -22.58 24.46
C THR A 180 4.32 -22.46 25.60
N ALA A 181 5.31 -21.60 25.41
CA ALA A 181 6.28 -21.27 26.44
C ALA A 181 5.68 -20.18 27.34
N LEU A 182 5.59 -20.46 28.64
CA LEU A 182 5.11 -19.52 29.65
C LEU A 182 6.31 -19.01 30.48
N ALA A 183 6.29 -17.72 30.79
CA ALA A 183 7.28 -17.08 31.66
C ALA A 183 6.57 -16.18 32.68
N GLY A 184 7.20 -15.97 33.84
CA GLY A 184 6.55 -15.22 34.92
C GLY A 184 5.45 -16.03 35.62
N GLY A 185 5.01 -15.56 36.78
CA GLY A 185 4.07 -16.28 37.64
C GLY A 185 4.70 -17.08 38.77
N ASN A 186 3.86 -17.44 39.73
CA ASN A 186 4.26 -18.18 40.92
C ASN A 186 4.07 -19.69 40.73
N PHE A 187 4.98 -20.33 39.99
CA PHE A 187 4.97 -21.78 39.83
C PHE A 187 5.42 -22.46 41.12
N LYS A 188 4.51 -23.24 41.74
CA LYS A 188 4.84 -24.12 42.86
C LYS A 188 5.64 -25.30 42.34
N VAL A 189 6.89 -25.41 42.79
CA VAL A 189 7.77 -26.53 42.43
C VAL A 189 7.83 -27.51 43.62
N PRO A 190 7.85 -28.84 43.39
CA PRO A 190 7.98 -29.82 44.47
C PRO A 190 9.21 -29.58 45.37
N LYS A 191 9.12 -29.97 46.65
CA LYS A 191 10.25 -29.88 47.59
C LYS A 191 11.41 -30.76 47.10
N GLY A 192 12.60 -30.18 46.99
CA GLY A 192 13.82 -30.87 46.53
C GLY A 192 14.30 -30.45 45.13
N THR A 193 13.54 -29.65 44.40
CA THR A 193 13.98 -29.13 43.10
C THR A 193 14.86 -27.89 43.27
N ILE A 194 16.13 -27.98 42.90
CA ILE A 194 17.05 -26.84 42.85
C ILE A 194 16.68 -25.99 41.62
N LYS A 195 16.27 -24.74 41.83
CA LYS A 195 16.06 -23.78 40.74
C LYS A 195 17.41 -23.32 40.19
N THR A 196 17.89 -23.95 39.12
CA THR A 196 18.98 -23.41 38.32
C THR A 196 18.41 -22.27 37.46
N THR A 197 18.91 -21.05 37.65
CA THR A 197 18.60 -19.80 36.92
C THR A 197 17.62 -19.92 35.75
N GLY A 198 16.37 -19.53 36.01
CA GLY A 198 15.30 -19.40 35.02
C GLY A 198 14.05 -20.20 35.39
N ASN A 199 13.02 -19.54 35.92
CA ASN A 199 11.69 -20.14 36.02
C ASN A 199 11.17 -20.38 34.59
N ARG A 200 11.32 -21.58 34.04
CA ARG A 200 10.77 -21.95 32.73
C ARG A 200 9.84 -23.15 32.92
N ALA A 201 8.55 -22.91 32.68
CA ALA A 201 7.54 -23.96 32.57
C ALA A 201 7.10 -24.00 31.10
N THR A 202 7.24 -25.16 30.47
CA THR A 202 6.71 -25.40 29.12
C THR A 202 5.50 -26.31 29.26
N THR A 203 4.32 -25.81 28.90
CA THR A 203 3.08 -26.58 28.93
C THR A 203 2.74 -27.00 27.49
N LEU A 204 2.60 -28.30 27.27
CA LEU A 204 1.99 -28.85 26.05
C LEU A 204 0.47 -28.71 26.18
N CYS A 205 -0.17 -28.00 25.27
CA CYS A 205 -1.61 -27.79 25.30
C CYS A 205 -2.25 -28.44 24.06
N GLY A 206 -2.91 -29.58 24.30
CA GLY A 206 -3.95 -30.15 23.44
C GLY A 206 -3.50 -30.76 22.11
N SER A 207 -3.76 -32.04 21.95
CA SER A 207 -4.06 -32.65 20.65
C SER A 207 -5.53 -32.40 20.33
N LYS A 208 -5.84 -31.92 19.13
CA LYS A 208 -7.20 -31.88 18.61
C LYS A 208 -7.46 -33.19 17.89
N GLU A 209 -8.05 -34.17 18.58
CA GLU A 209 -8.55 -35.37 17.93
C GLU A 209 -9.88 -35.00 17.24
N ASP A 210 -9.86 -34.89 15.91
CA ASP A 210 -11.12 -34.91 15.12
C ASP A 210 -11.83 -36.27 15.21
#